data_AF-A0A3D5U9A6-F1
#
_entry.id   AF-A0A3D5U9A6-F1
#
_cell.length_a   1.000
_cell.length_b   1.000
_cell.length_c   1.000
_cell.angle_alpha   90.00
_cell.angle_beta   90.00
_cell.angle_gamma   90.00
#
_symmetry.space_group_name_H-M   'P 1'
#
loop_
_entity.id
_entity.type
_entity.pdbx_description
1 polymer ?
#
loop_
_entity_poly.entity_id
_entity_poly.type
_entity_poly.pdbx_seq_one_letter_code
_entity_poly.pdbx_strand_id
1 'polypeptide(L)' 'FLMHVSNRICNEVKGISRVVYDISSKPPATIEWE' A
#
# COMPACT_ATOMS: atom_id res chain seq x y z
N PHE A 1 -5.87 11.54 1.70
CA PHE A 1 -5.22 10.91 0.53
C PHE A 1 -5.22 9.38 0.65
N LEU A 2 -4.53 8.77 1.62
CA LEU A 2 -4.40 7.30 1.74
C LEU A 2 -5.74 6.54 1.74
N MET A 3 -6.74 7.04 2.48
CA MET A 3 -8.09 6.46 2.48
C MET A 3 -8.75 6.48 1.11
N HIS A 4 -8.60 7.57 0.35
CA HIS A 4 -9.17 7.68 -0.99
C HIS A 4 -8.51 6.69 -1.96
N VAL A 5 -7.17 6.57 -1.91
CA VAL A 5 -6.43 5.61 -2.75
C VAL A 5 -6.80 4.17 -2.39
N SER A 6 -6.82 3.82 -1.10
CA SER A 6 -7.20 2.49 -0.63
C SER A 6 -8.61 2.10 -1.07
N ASN A 7 -9.59 3.01 -0.90
CA ASN A 7 -10.97 2.77 -1.32
C ASN A 7 -11.10 2.55 -2.83
N ARG A 8 -10.33 3.27 -3.65
CA ARG A 8 -10.32 3.06 -5.09
C ARG A 8 -9.77 1.70 -5.47
N ILE A 9 -8.61 1.32 -4.92
CA ILE A 9 -7.99 0.02 -5.23
C ILE A 9 -8.91 -1.15 -4.86
N CYS A 10 -9.48 -1.16 -3.64
CA CYS A 10 -10.35 -2.24 -3.19
C CYS A 10 -11.65 -2.34 -4.01
N ASN A 11 -12.16 -1.24 -4.57
CA ASN A 11 -13.40 -1.24 -5.35
C ASN A 11 -13.17 -1.48 -6.86
N GLU A 12 -12.04 -1.01 -7.41
CA GLU A 12 -11.74 -1.09 -8.85
C GLU A 12 -11.00 -2.41 -9.21
N VAL A 13 -10.21 -2.99 -8.29
CA VAL A 13 -9.39 -4.19 -8.56
C VAL A 13 -9.99 -5.43 -7.88
N LYS A 14 -10.67 -6.26 -8.67
CA LYS A 14 -11.26 -7.51 -8.19
C LYS A 14 -10.17 -8.45 -7.65
N GLY A 15 -10.41 -9.02 -6.47
CA GLY A 15 -9.50 -9.96 -5.82
C GLY A 15 -8.50 -9.33 -4.84
N ILE A 16 -8.43 -7.99 -4.77
CA ILE A 16 -7.63 -7.27 -3.77
C ILE A 16 -8.54 -6.75 -2.66
N SER A 17 -8.27 -7.15 -1.42
CA SER A 17 -9.07 -6.79 -0.23
C SER A 17 -8.32 -5.97 0.81
N ARG A 18 -7.00 -5.88 0.69
CA ARG A 18 -6.14 -5.19 1.64
C ARG A 18 -5.03 -4.44 0.93
N VAL A 19 -4.88 -3.17 1.30
CA VAL A 19 -3.81 -2.28 0.84
C VAL A 19 -3.04 -1.82 2.07
N VAL A 20 -1.71 -1.88 2.00
CA VAL A 20 -0.81 -1.41 3.06
C VAL A 20 0.04 -0.26 2.55
N TYR A 21 0.37 0.67 3.43
CA TYR A 21 1.35 1.72 3.17
C TYR A 21 2.57 1.45 4.06
N ASP A 22 3.72 1.28 3.44
CA ASP A 22 4.97 1.05 4.17
C ASP A 22 5.41 2.34 4.87
N ILE A 23 5.61 2.24 6.18
CA ILE A 23 6.07 3.33 7.05
C ILE A 23 7.53 3.15 7.49
N SER A 24 8.20 2.13 6.95
CA SER A 24 9.59 1.82 7.27
C SER A 24 10.51 2.89 6.70
N SER A 25 11.40 3.40 7.54
CA SER A 25 12.42 4.35 7.11
C SER A 25 13.67 3.60 6.64
N LYS A 26 14.39 4.22 5.71
CA LYS A 26 15.78 3.86 5.43
C LYS A 26 16.69 4.72 6.33
N PRO A 27 17.56 4.13 7.16
CA PRO A 27 17.70 2.73 7.58
C PRO A 27 16.68 2.36 8.66
N PRO A 28 16.26 1.07 8.82
CA PRO A 28 16.93 -0.17 8.43
C PRO A 28 16.38 -0.90 7.19
N ALA A 29 15.34 -0.37 6.53
CA ALA A 29 14.70 -1.03 5.38
C ALA A 29 15.29 -0.60 4.02
N THR A 30 15.04 -1.40 2.98
CA THR A 30 15.26 -1.06 1.57
C THR A 30 14.04 -0.35 0.98
N ILE A 31 14.21 0.34 -0.16
CA ILE A 31 13.09 1.04 -0.83
C ILE A 31 12.17 0.02 -1.52
N GLU A 32 12.76 -0.96 -2.20
CA GLU A 32 12.02 -2.07 -2.78
C GLU A 32 11.77 -3.16 -1.73
N TRP A 33 10.73 -3.95 -1.96
CA TRP A 33 10.31 -5.05 -1.08
C TRP A 33 11.02 -6.40 -1.38
N GLU A 34 11.93 -6.44 -2.35
CA GLU A 34 12.69 -7.62 -2.80
C GLU A 34 14.20 -7.36 -2.84
#